data_AF-A0A8X6MJB0-F1
#
_entry.id   AF-A0A8X6MJB0-F1
#
_cell.length_a   1.000
_cell.length_b   1.000
_cell.length_c   1.000
_cell.angle_alpha   90.00
_cell.angle_beta   90.00
_cell.angle_gamma   90.00
#
_symmetry.space_group_name_H-M   'P 1'
#
loop_
_entity.id
_entity.type
_entity.pdbx_description
1 polymer ?
#
loop_
_entity_poly.entity_id
_entity_poly.type
_entity_poly.pdbx_seq_one_letter_code
_entity_poly.pdbx_strand_id
1 'polypeptide(L)'
;FPFLKLNDNECVLLDDNGGGHINPRKFVSAQKKVAQMQGCHIIDSVVCNAELLQEGFHVVRTESNEIIKAKRLLIATVMLRIPEDEALRLSSMPAVIKRIDETAFGAYILPPVKYPDGKRIF
;
A
#
# COMPACT_ATOMS: atom_id res chain seq x y z
N PHE A 1 -27.99 17.45 -14.80
CA PHE A 1 -26.63 17.27 -15.35
C PHE A 1 -26.56 17.82 -16.78
N PRO A 2 -26.24 19.11 -16.98
CA PRO A 2 -26.40 19.77 -18.30
C PRO A 2 -25.48 19.23 -19.40
N PHE A 3 -24.44 18.46 -19.03
CA PHE A 3 -23.48 17.86 -19.96
C PHE A 3 -23.66 16.35 -20.16
N LEU A 4 -24.53 15.70 -19.37
CA LEU A 4 -24.81 14.27 -19.51
C LEU A 4 -26.02 14.09 -20.44
N LYS A 5 -25.81 13.40 -21.56
CA LYS A 5 -26.88 13.03 -22.51
C LYS A 5 -27.17 11.54 -22.33
N LEU A 6 -28.45 11.18 -22.29
CA LEU A 6 -28.92 9.81 -22.18
C LEU A 6 -29.85 9.49 -23.34
N ASN A 7 -29.80 8.26 -23.83
CA ASN A 7 -30.74 7.72 -24.80
C ASN A 7 -31.99 7.20 -24.08
N ASP A 8 -33.11 7.07 -24.80
CA ASP A 8 -34.41 6.68 -24.21
C ASP A 8 -34.41 5.29 -23.55
N ASN A 9 -33.47 4.42 -23.91
CA ASN A 9 -33.33 3.06 -23.37
C ASN A 9 -32.27 2.95 -22.25
N GLU A 10 -31.71 4.07 -21.80
CA GLU A 10 -30.68 4.10 -20.75
C GLU A 10 -31.28 4.48 -19.40
N CYS A 11 -30.88 3.75 -18.35
CA CYS A 11 -31.27 4.04 -16.98
C CYS A 11 -30.02 4.38 -16.16
N VAL A 12 -30.11 5.41 -15.32
CA VAL A 12 -29.00 5.87 -14.47
C VAL A 12 -29.37 5.74 -13.00
N LEU A 13 -28.36 5.41 -12.18
CA LEU A 13 -28.47 5.43 -10.73
C LEU A 13 -27.89 6.75 -10.21
N LEU A 14 -28.71 7.51 -9.50
CA LEU A 14 -28.28 8.70 -8.76
C LEU A 14 -28.10 8.34 -7.30
N ASP A 15 -26.92 8.63 -6.76
CA ASP A 15 -26.70 8.68 -5.32
C ASP A 15 -26.90 10.13 -4.85
N ASP A 16 -28.04 10.40 -4.22
CA ASP A 16 -28.38 11.68 -3.60
C ASP A 16 -28.16 11.68 -2.08
N ASN A 17 -27.62 10.59 -1.54
CA ASN A 17 -27.47 10.36 -0.10
C ASN A 17 -26.07 10.73 0.42
N GLY A 18 -25.48 11.80 -0.14
CA GLY A 18 -24.19 12.34 0.30
C GLY A 18 -22.96 11.69 -0.34
N GLY A 19 -23.14 10.87 -1.37
CA GLY A 19 -22.05 10.46 -2.25
C GLY A 19 -21.32 11.66 -2.86
N GLY A 20 -20.00 11.56 -3.03
CA GLY A 20 -19.19 12.68 -3.48
C GLY A 20 -17.73 12.32 -3.66
N HIS A 21 -16.87 13.32 -3.52
CA HIS A 21 -15.42 13.16 -3.67
C HIS A 21 -14.70 13.55 -2.37
N ILE A 22 -13.56 12.92 -2.14
CA ILE A 22 -12.64 13.27 -1.06
C ILE A 22 -11.25 13.42 -1.64
N ASN A 23 -10.46 14.35 -1.11
CA ASN A 23 -9.03 14.39 -1.41
C ASN A 23 -8.33 13.36 -0.50
N PRO A 24 -7.83 12.22 -1.04
CA PRO A 24 -7.32 11.13 -0.21
C PRO A 24 -6.10 11.54 0.62
N ARG A 25 -5.24 12.41 0.07
CA ARG A 25 -4.02 12.88 0.77
C ARG A 25 -4.37 13.76 1.97
N LYS A 26 -5.35 14.66 1.80
CA LYS A 26 -5.84 15.49 2.91
C LYS A 26 -6.55 14.64 3.96
N PHE A 27 -7.30 13.63 3.56
CA PHE A 27 -7.97 12.71 4.47
C PHE A 27 -6.98 11.92 5.34
N VAL A 28 -5.96 11.30 4.73
CA VAL A 28 -4.88 10.62 5.45
C VAL A 28 -4.15 11.58 6.39
N SER A 29 -3.88 12.82 5.95
CA SER A 29 -3.23 13.83 6.80
C SER A 29 -4.08 14.19 8.02
N ALA A 30 -5.40 14.34 7.85
CA ALA A 30 -6.33 14.59 8.94
C ALA A 30 -6.39 13.41 9.94
N GLN A 31 -6.44 12.17 9.42
CA GLN A 31 -6.42 10.97 10.25
C GLN A 31 -5.13 10.85 11.06
N LYS A 32 -3.95 11.07 10.45
CA LYS A 32 -2.65 11.09 11.15
C LYS A 32 -2.66 12.13 12.28
N LYS A 33 -3.19 13.33 12.02
CA LYS A 33 -3.26 14.40 13.02
C LYS A 33 -4.12 14.02 14.23
N VAL A 34 -5.32 13.49 13.99
CA VAL A 34 -6.20 13.03 15.08
C VAL A 34 -5.56 11.88 15.86
N ALA A 35 -4.95 10.90 15.17
CA ALA A 35 -4.27 9.80 15.83
C ALA A 35 -3.17 10.30 16.79
N GLN A 36 -2.33 11.24 16.34
CA GLN A 36 -1.30 11.86 17.19
C GLN A 36 -1.90 12.59 18.39
N MET A 37 -3.01 13.32 18.21
CA MET A 37 -3.72 13.99 19.31
C MET A 37 -4.26 13.01 20.34
N GLN A 38 -4.53 11.76 19.94
CA GLN A 38 -4.95 10.67 20.82
C GLN A 38 -3.76 9.86 21.38
N GLY A 39 -2.52 10.33 21.22
CA GLY A 39 -1.33 9.69 21.75
C GLY A 39 -0.73 8.59 20.87
N CYS A 40 -1.18 8.43 19.62
CA CYS A 40 -0.55 7.51 18.69
C CYS A 40 0.86 7.99 18.31
N HIS A 41 1.86 7.15 18.51
CA HIS A 41 3.22 7.39 18.02
C HIS A 41 3.31 7.05 16.53
N ILE A 42 3.54 8.07 15.70
CA ILE A 42 3.79 7.91 14.27
C ILE A 42 5.30 7.99 14.05
N ILE A 43 5.89 6.86 13.64
CA ILE A 43 7.30 6.78 13.28
C ILE A 43 7.38 6.88 11.75
N ASP A 44 7.94 7.98 11.26
CA ASP A 44 8.11 8.23 9.82
C ASP A 44 9.43 7.61 9.34
N SER A 45 9.49 6.28 9.32
CA SER A 45 10.66 5.52 8.91
C SER A 45 10.24 4.24 8.20
N VAL A 46 11.08 3.76 7.28
CA VAL A 46 10.81 2.54 6.52
C VAL A 46 11.12 1.33 7.38
N VAL A 47 10.18 0.41 7.49
CA VAL A 47 10.41 -0.90 8.10
C VAL A 47 11.26 -1.77 7.17
N CYS A 48 12.38 -2.27 7.67
CA CYS A 48 13.28 -3.16 6.93
C CYS A 48 13.13 -4.63 7.33
N ASN A 49 12.66 -4.89 8.55
CA ASN A 49 12.46 -6.25 9.06
C ASN A 49 11.33 -6.29 10.08
N ALA A 50 10.55 -7.37 10.07
CA ALA A 50 9.59 -7.69 11.11
C ALA A 50 9.67 -9.20 11.42
N GLU A 51 9.89 -9.54 12.70
CA GLU A 51 10.09 -10.91 13.16
C GLU A 51 9.27 -11.21 14.44
N LEU A 52 8.85 -12.46 14.63
CA LEU A 52 8.23 -12.93 15.88
C LEU A 52 9.30 -13.62 16.73
N LEU A 53 9.54 -13.12 17.93
CA LEU A 53 10.45 -13.74 18.88
C LEU A 53 9.77 -14.90 19.61
N GLN A 54 10.58 -15.84 20.12
CA GLN A 54 10.11 -16.99 20.91
C GLN A 54 9.30 -16.58 22.16
N GLU A 55 9.56 -15.39 22.69
CA GLU A 55 8.84 -14.81 23.84
C GLU A 55 7.44 -14.25 23.49
N GLY A 56 6.97 -14.41 22.24
CA GLY A 56 5.62 -14.01 21.80
C GLY A 56 5.48 -12.53 21.44
N PHE A 57 6.59 -11.80 21.29
CA PHE A 57 6.60 -10.41 20.84
C PHE A 57 7.02 -10.31 19.37
N HIS A 58 6.35 -9.45 18.62
CA HIS A 58 6.83 -8.97 17.34
C HIS A 58 7.89 -7.88 17.55
N VAL A 59 8.97 -7.96 16.78
CA VAL A 59 10.02 -6.95 16.70
C VAL A 59 10.03 -6.40 15.29
N VAL A 60 9.95 -5.08 15.17
CA VAL A 60 10.04 -4.34 13.92
C VAL A 60 11.30 -3.49 13.95
N ARG A 61 12.14 -3.60 12.92
CA ARG A 61 13.34 -2.78 12.74
C ARG A 61 13.18 -1.85 11.56
N THR A 62 13.58 -0.60 11.72
CA THR A 62 13.48 0.44 10.69
C THR A 62 14.83 0.80 10.08
N GLU A 63 14.82 1.53 8.95
CA GLU A 63 16.05 2.04 8.31
C GLU A 63 16.81 3.06 9.17
N SER A 64 16.11 3.69 10.12
CA SER A 64 16.66 4.58 11.16
C SER A 64 17.24 3.82 12.37
N ASN A 65 17.34 2.48 12.31
CA ASN A 65 17.77 1.60 13.40
C ASN A 65 16.86 1.62 14.65
N GLU A 66 15.62 2.08 14.53
CA GLU A 66 14.65 1.98 15.63
C GLU A 66 14.15 0.54 15.74
N ILE A 67 13.95 0.08 16.98
CA ILE A 67 13.43 -1.25 17.30
C ILE A 67 12.12 -1.10 18.06
N ILE A 68 11.02 -1.49 17.42
CA ILE A 68 9.68 -1.43 18.00
C ILE A 68 9.25 -2.85 18.41
N LYS A 69 8.85 -3.01 19.67
CA LYS A 69 8.30 -4.27 20.20
C LYS A 69 6.80 -4.15 20.39
N ALA A 70 6.04 -5.13 19.91
CA ALA A 70 4.60 -5.16 20.07
C ALA A 70 4.07 -6.60 20.25
N LYS A 71 2.98 -6.77 20.99
CA LYS A 71 2.31 -8.08 21.12
C LYS A 71 1.51 -8.47 19.89
N ARG A 72 1.15 -7.50 19.05
CA ARG A 72 0.37 -7.69 17.82
C ARG A 72 0.93 -6.78 16.75
N LEU A 73 0.99 -7.28 15.53
CA LEU A 73 1.46 -6.54 14.36
C LEU A 73 0.42 -6.65 13.24
N LEU A 74 0.04 -5.51 12.66
CA LEU A 74 -0.79 -5.43 11.45
C LEU A 74 0.07 -4.91 10.30
N ILE A 75 0.15 -5.68 9.21
CA ILE A 75 0.84 -5.27 7.98
C ILE A 75 -0.21 -4.74 7.01
N ALA A 76 -0.10 -3.45 6.68
CA ALA A 76 -1.01 -2.75 5.76
C ALA A 76 -0.23 -2.05 4.63
N THR A 77 0.88 -2.65 4.19
CA THR A 77 1.71 -2.16 3.08
C THR A 77 1.27 -2.80 1.77
N VAL A 78 1.02 -1.99 0.75
CA VAL A 78 0.63 -2.48 -0.59
C VAL A 78 1.85 -2.75 -1.49
N MET A 79 2.94 -2.02 -1.25
CA MET A 79 4.13 -2.00 -2.08
C MET A 79 5.37 -2.11 -1.20
N LEU A 80 6.36 -2.87 -1.64
CA LEU A 80 7.58 -3.12 -0.87
C LEU A 80 8.80 -2.56 -1.59
N ARG A 81 9.56 -1.71 -0.89
CA ARG A 81 10.87 -1.25 -1.38
C ARG A 81 11.82 -2.44 -1.39
N ILE A 82 12.55 -2.61 -2.48
CA ILE A 82 13.60 -3.62 -2.59
C ILE A 82 14.98 -2.93 -2.49
N PRO A 83 15.92 -3.47 -1.68
CA PRO A 83 17.31 -3.03 -1.65
C PRO A 83 17.97 -3.02 -3.04
N GLU A 84 18.97 -2.16 -3.27
CA GLU A 84 19.50 -1.94 -4.62
C GLU A 84 20.19 -3.17 -5.22
N ASP A 85 20.96 -3.90 -4.41
CA ASP A 85 21.61 -5.16 -4.75
C ASP A 85 20.59 -6.23 -5.14
N GLU A 86 19.53 -6.36 -4.35
CA GLU A 86 18.45 -7.29 -4.61
C GLU A 86 17.66 -6.88 -5.88
N ALA A 87 17.45 -5.59 -6.08
CA ALA A 87 16.78 -5.09 -7.27
C ALA A 87 17.62 -5.30 -8.55
N LEU A 88 18.96 -5.24 -8.46
CA LEU A 88 19.87 -5.61 -9.55
C LEU A 88 19.82 -7.11 -9.83
N ARG A 89 19.81 -7.95 -8.77
CA ARG A 89 19.67 -9.40 -8.92
C ARG A 89 18.38 -9.79 -9.65
N LEU A 90 17.28 -9.07 -9.36
CA LEU A 90 15.96 -9.31 -9.94
C LEU A 90 15.72 -8.57 -11.27
N SER A 91 16.63 -7.69 -11.72
CA SER A 91 16.37 -6.84 -12.89
C SER A 91 16.29 -7.61 -14.22
N SER A 92 16.86 -8.80 -14.28
CA SER A 92 16.80 -9.69 -15.45
C SER A 92 15.57 -10.60 -15.46
N MET A 93 14.72 -10.55 -14.42
CA MET A 93 13.53 -11.40 -14.37
C MET A 93 12.50 -10.98 -15.42
N PRO A 94 11.88 -11.95 -16.13
CA PRO A 94 10.79 -11.65 -17.03
C PRO A 94 9.54 -11.23 -16.24
N ALA A 95 8.65 -10.46 -16.89
CA ALA A 95 7.32 -10.24 -16.36
C ALA A 95 6.53 -11.56 -16.39
N VAL A 96 5.89 -11.92 -15.27
CA VAL A 96 5.14 -13.17 -15.12
C VAL A 96 3.70 -12.85 -14.73
N ILE A 97 2.75 -13.41 -15.48
CA ILE A 97 1.35 -13.47 -15.08
C ILE A 97 1.08 -14.88 -14.57
N LYS A 98 0.88 -15.04 -13.26
CA LYS A 98 0.42 -16.29 -12.68
C LYS A 98 -1.08 -16.40 -12.88
N ARG A 99 -1.52 -17.41 -13.63
CA ARG A 99 -2.93 -17.86 -13.63
C ARG A 99 -3.19 -18.76 -12.43
N ILE A 100 -4.35 -18.61 -11.81
CA ILE A 100 -4.85 -19.55 -10.80
C ILE A 100 -5.64 -20.65 -11.53
N ASP A 101 -6.52 -20.24 -12.44
CA ASP A 101 -7.28 -21.14 -13.33
C ASP A 101 -7.55 -20.46 -14.69
N GLU A 102 -8.52 -20.94 -15.46
CA GLU A 102 -8.91 -20.39 -16.77
C GLU A 102 -9.65 -19.05 -16.68
N THR A 103 -10.24 -18.73 -15.53
CA THR A 103 -11.09 -17.56 -15.30
C THR A 103 -10.45 -16.50 -14.41
N ALA A 104 -9.42 -16.85 -13.64
CA ALA A 104 -8.79 -15.99 -12.65
C ALA A 104 -7.25 -15.89 -12.79
N PHE A 105 -6.77 -14.65 -12.77
CA PHE A 105 -5.36 -14.33 -12.62
C PHE A 105 -5.03 -14.14 -11.13
N GLY A 106 -3.88 -14.67 -10.69
CA GLY A 106 -3.43 -14.59 -9.31
C GLY A 106 -2.49 -13.42 -9.04
N ALA A 107 -1.33 -13.41 -9.69
CA ALA A 107 -0.32 -12.38 -9.47
C ALA A 107 0.28 -11.92 -10.80
N TYR A 108 0.41 -10.61 -10.97
CA TYR A 108 1.21 -10.01 -12.04
C TYR A 108 2.51 -9.51 -11.42
N ILE A 109 3.61 -10.17 -11.75
CA ILE A 109 4.92 -9.94 -11.16
C ILE A 109 5.78 -9.27 -12.24
N LEU A 110 6.24 -8.06 -11.95
CA LEU A 110 7.14 -7.30 -12.80
C LEU A 110 8.57 -7.35 -12.24
N PRO A 111 9.61 -7.18 -13.07
CA PRO A 111 10.92 -6.81 -12.54
C PRO A 111 10.81 -5.50 -11.74
N PRO A 112 11.72 -5.24 -10.78
CA PRO A 112 11.59 -4.10 -9.88
C PRO A 112 11.52 -2.78 -10.65
N VAL A 113 10.46 -2.00 -10.40
CA VAL A 113 10.17 -0.76 -11.14
C VAL A 113 10.81 0.42 -10.41
N LYS A 114 11.50 1.29 -11.15
CA LYS A 114 12.07 2.53 -10.63
C LYS A 114 11.00 3.63 -10.57
N TYR A 115 10.80 4.20 -9.39
CA TYR A 115 9.87 5.30 -9.15
C TYR A 115 10.56 6.67 -9.36
N PRO A 116 9.79 7.76 -9.53
CA PRO A 116 10.34 9.10 -9.73
C PRO A 116 11.28 9.58 -8.61
N ASP A 117 11.12 9.06 -7.39
CA ASP A 117 12.00 9.36 -6.25
C ASP A 117 13.29 8.52 -6.22
N GLY A 118 13.56 7.76 -7.29
CA GLY A 118 14.75 6.94 -7.47
C GLY A 118 14.67 5.55 -6.84
N LYS A 119 13.66 5.26 -6.02
CA LYS A 119 13.52 3.97 -5.32
C LYS A 119 12.98 2.89 -6.23
N ARG A 120 13.30 1.63 -5.93
CA ARG A 120 12.78 0.45 -6.62
C ARG A 120 11.79 -0.30 -5.74
N ILE A 121 10.66 -0.68 -6.31
CA ILE A 121 9.53 -1.28 -5.59
C ILE A 121 9.05 -2.52 -6.36
N PHE A 122 8.58 -3.52 -5.62
CA PHE A 122 7.74 -4.64 -6.08
C PHE A 122 6.30 -4.49 -5.59
#